data_AF-A0A9D5C1I6-F1
#
_entry.id   AF-A0A9D5C1I6-F1
#
_cell.length_a   1.000
_cell.length_b   1.000
_cell.length_c   1.000
_cell.angle_alpha   90.00
_cell.angle_beta   90.00
_cell.angle_gamma   90.00
#
_symmetry.space_group_name_H-M   'P 1'
#
loop_
_entity.id
_entity.type
_entity.pdbx_description
1 polymer ?
#
loop_
_entity_poly.entity_id
_entity_poly.type
_entity_poly.pdbx_seq_one_letter_code
_entity_poly.pdbx_strand_id
1 'polypeptide(L)'
;MYRAAASLKALKRHAGDTRVCGTAARFASTSIAKSQERQRSLPLPNGVKIASETSVNLVASIGVYVDSGSIYETPASFGASHLLERMAFKSTTNRSHLGMDCA
;
A
#
# COMPACT_ATOMS: atom_id res chain seq x y z
N MET A 1 10.11 24.39 -8.73
CA MET A 1 10.34 25.81 -8.39
C MET A 1 9.68 26.10 -7.05
N TYR A 2 10.51 25.92 -6.02
CA TYR A 2 10.47 26.20 -4.57
C TYR A 2 9.26 26.92 -3.97
N ARG A 3 8.71 26.35 -2.89
CA ARG A 3 7.75 27.00 -1.99
C ARG A 3 8.52 27.54 -0.77
N ALA A 4 8.42 28.86 -0.57
CA ALA A 4 9.17 29.61 0.42
C ALA A 4 8.62 29.47 1.85
N ALA A 5 9.55 29.70 2.77
CA ALA A 5 9.51 29.74 4.22
C ALA A 5 8.29 30.38 4.89
N ALA A 6 7.99 29.93 6.12
CA ALA A 6 8.04 30.83 7.28
C ALA A 6 8.16 30.05 8.59
N SER A 7 9.21 30.38 9.31
CA SER A 7 9.53 29.99 10.68
C SER A 7 8.56 30.66 11.67
N LEU A 8 8.01 29.90 12.60
CA LEU A 8 7.49 30.43 13.86
C LEU A 8 8.22 29.78 15.03
N LYS A 9 9.42 30.30 15.30
CA LYS A 9 10.03 30.34 16.62
C LYS A 9 9.42 31.51 17.38
N ALA A 10 8.48 31.25 18.30
CA ALA A 10 8.13 32.07 19.47
C ALA A 10 6.97 31.33 20.17
N LEU A 11 7.05 30.86 21.41
CA LEU A 11 7.37 31.64 22.60
C LEU A 11 7.99 30.73 23.66
N LYS A 12 9.15 31.16 24.15
CA LYS A 12 9.79 30.67 25.37
C LYS A 12 9.07 31.33 26.55
N ARG A 13 8.38 30.57 27.40
CA ARG A 13 7.88 31.03 28.70
C ARG A 13 8.39 30.12 29.81
N HIS A 14 9.20 30.74 30.66
CA HIS A 14 9.52 30.46 32.05
C HIS A 14 9.68 29.00 32.51
N ALA A 15 10.93 28.68 32.82
CA ALA A 15 11.33 27.64 33.74
C ALA A 15 10.70 27.87 35.13
N GLY A 16 9.94 26.89 35.58
CA GLY A 16 9.46 26.74 36.96
C GLY A 16 9.59 25.26 37.32
N ASP A 17 10.52 24.99 38.22
CA ASP A 17 10.79 23.69 38.83
C ASP A 17 9.56 23.21 39.60
N THR A 18 8.94 22.11 39.19
CA THR A 18 8.05 21.34 40.06
C THR A 18 8.05 19.89 39.64
N ARG A 19 8.65 19.05 40.48
CA ARG A 19 8.55 17.60 40.45
C ARG A 19 7.08 17.19 40.51
N VAL A 20 6.54 16.73 39.39
CA VAL A 20 5.31 15.94 39.36
C VAL A 20 5.63 14.65 38.64
N CYS A 21 5.35 13.55 39.32
CA CYS A 21 5.38 12.18 38.82
C CYS A 21 4.53 12.07 37.55
N GLY A 22 5.15 12.28 36.40
CA GLY A 22 4.54 12.15 35.10
C GLY A 22 4.39 10.68 34.79
N THR A 23 3.19 10.17 35.06
CA THR A 23 2.68 8.88 34.59
C THR A 23 3.24 8.56 33.21
N ALA A 24 4.04 7.49 33.12
CA ALA A 24 4.38 6.87 31.86
C ALA A 24 3.07 6.56 31.16
N ALA A 25 2.70 7.37 30.17
CA ALA A 25 1.71 7.01 29.19
C ALA A 25 2.32 5.84 28.41
N ARG A 26 2.18 4.65 28.98
CA ARG A 26 2.25 3.39 28.26
C ARG A 26 1.14 3.51 27.22
N PHE A 27 1.47 4.01 26.04
CA PHE A 27 0.72 3.63 24.86
C PHE A 27 0.86 2.12 24.80
N ALA A 28 -0.12 1.42 25.37
CA ALA A 28 -0.32 0.02 25.15
C ALA A 28 -0.57 -0.11 23.67
N SER A 29 0.51 -0.37 22.91
CA SER A 29 0.39 -0.97 21.60
C SER A 29 -0.33 -2.28 21.83
N THR A 30 -1.64 -2.27 21.69
CA THR A 30 -2.41 -3.47 21.41
C THR A 30 -1.90 -3.94 20.06
N SER A 31 -0.83 -4.73 20.07
CA SER A 31 -0.52 -5.60 18.97
C SER A 31 -1.72 -6.52 18.87
N ILE A 32 -2.65 -6.19 17.98
CA ILE A 32 -3.62 -7.15 17.49
C ILE A 32 -2.74 -8.30 17.00
N ALA A 33 -2.70 -9.37 17.78
CA ALA A 33 -2.01 -10.59 17.43
C ALA A 33 -2.67 -11.04 16.13
N LYS A 34 -2.02 -10.75 15.01
CA LYS A 34 -2.47 -11.22 13.71
C LYS A 34 -2.40 -12.73 13.80
N SER A 35 -3.55 -13.40 13.85
CA SER A 35 -3.66 -14.84 13.76
C SER A 35 -3.07 -15.23 12.42
N GLN A 36 -1.79 -15.58 12.43
CA GLN A 36 -1.01 -15.80 11.22
C GLN A 36 -1.34 -17.21 10.74
N GLU A 37 -2.46 -17.36 10.04
CA GLU A 37 -2.68 -18.51 9.17
C GLU A 37 -1.49 -18.59 8.22
N ARG A 38 -0.98 -19.80 7.98
CA ARG A 38 0.39 -20.04 7.50
C ARG A 38 0.56 -19.51 6.08
N GLN A 39 0.94 -18.25 5.93
CA GLN A 39 1.21 -17.65 4.63
C GLN A 39 2.40 -18.35 3.97
N ARG A 40 2.14 -19.01 2.84
CA ARG A 40 3.14 -19.69 2.04
C ARG A 40 3.63 -18.73 0.95
N SER A 41 4.91 -18.40 1.00
CA SER A 41 5.57 -17.66 -0.09
C SER A 41 6.43 -18.62 -0.92
N LEU A 42 6.24 -18.60 -2.23
CA LEU A 42 6.98 -19.40 -3.20
C LEU A 42 7.58 -18.47 -4.25
N PRO A 43 8.90 -18.20 -4.20
CA PRO A 43 9.58 -17.53 -5.29
C PRO A 43 9.79 -18.52 -6.44
N LEU A 44 9.49 -18.10 -7.67
CA LEU A 44 9.78 -18.85 -8.88
C LEU A 44 11.17 -18.46 -9.42
N PRO A 45 11.83 -19.34 -10.20
CA PRO A 45 13.15 -19.06 -10.77
C PRO A 45 13.15 -17.88 -11.76
N ASN A 46 11.98 -17.48 -12.26
CA ASN A 46 11.80 -16.30 -13.12
C ASN A 46 11.66 -14.97 -12.34
N GLY A 47 11.74 -15.01 -11.00
CA GLY A 47 11.64 -13.82 -10.14
C GLY A 47 10.22 -13.46 -9.68
N VAL A 48 9.19 -14.18 -10.12
CA VAL A 48 7.81 -13.98 -9.66
C VAL A 48 7.64 -14.55 -8.26
N LYS A 49 6.97 -13.81 -7.37
CA LYS A 49 6.66 -14.25 -6.01
C LYS A 49 5.18 -14.61 -5.90
N ILE A 50 4.89 -15.83 -5.48
CA ILE A 50 3.53 -16.28 -5.19
C ILE A 50 3.35 -16.28 -3.68
N ALA A 51 2.42 -15.48 -3.18
CA ALA A 51 1.98 -15.53 -1.79
C ALA A 51 0.58 -16.15 -1.75
N SER A 52 0.42 -17.22 -1.00
CA SER A 52 -0.85 -17.94 -0.85
C SER A 52 -1.13 -18.21 0.62
N GLU A 53 -2.40 -18.09 0.99
CA GLU A 53 -2.92 -18.38 2.32
C GLU A 53 -4.12 -19.29 2.13
N THR A 54 -4.09 -20.45 2.78
CA THR A 54 -5.25 -21.34 2.82
C THR A 54 -6.14 -20.84 3.93
N SER A 55 -7.37 -20.46 3.62
CA SER A 55 -8.38 -20.10 4.60
C SER A 55 -9.54 -21.08 4.53
N VAL A 56 -10.29 -21.22 5.63
CA VAL A 56 -11.48 -22.09 5.71
C VAL A 56 -12.71 -21.44 5.03
N ASN A 57 -12.53 -20.29 4.40
CA ASN A 57 -13.63 -19.51 3.82
C ASN A 57 -14.06 -20.06 2.46
N LEU A 58 -15.34 -19.94 2.13
CA LEU A 58 -15.89 -20.41 0.84
C LEU A 58 -15.54 -19.48 -0.33
N VAL A 59 -14.96 -18.30 -0.04
CA VAL A 59 -14.60 -17.29 -1.03
C VAL A 59 -13.09 -17.08 -0.99
N ALA A 60 -12.46 -17.09 -2.17
CA ALA A 60 -11.06 -16.76 -2.35
C ALA A 60 -10.92 -15.40 -3.03
N SER A 61 -9.93 -14.61 -2.60
CA SER A 61 -9.49 -13.40 -3.29
C SER A 61 -8.14 -13.67 -3.93
N ILE A 62 -8.01 -13.28 -5.20
CA ILE A 62 -6.78 -13.44 -5.98
C ILE A 62 -6.44 -12.07 -6.54
N GLY A 63 -5.17 -11.67 -6.40
CA GLY A 63 -4.67 -10.40 -6.92
C GLY A 63 -3.25 -10.57 -7.46
N VAL A 64 -2.95 -9.81 -8.51
CA VAL A 64 -1.59 -9.69 -9.06
C VAL A 64 -1.12 -8.28 -8.77
N TYR A 65 0.06 -8.16 -8.15
CA TYR A 65 0.66 -6.88 -7.80
C TYR A 65 1.94 -6.71 -8.60
N VAL A 66 2.11 -5.52 -9.16
CA VAL A 66 3.30 -5.13 -9.93
C VAL A 66 3.82 -3.84 -9.31
N ASP A 67 5.12 -3.78 -9.05
CA ASP A 67 5.80 -2.55 -8.64
C ASP A 67 5.93 -1.62 -9.85
N SER A 68 4.87 -0.89 -10.14
CA SER A 68 4.77 0.06 -11.26
C SER A 68 3.79 1.18 -10.91
N GLY A 69 3.87 2.30 -11.62
CA GLY A 69 3.01 3.46 -11.43
C GLY A 69 3.60 4.74 -12.00
N SER A 70 2.91 5.86 -11.78
CA SER A 70 3.28 7.16 -12.38
C SER A 70 4.67 7.67 -11.95
N ILE A 71 5.20 7.19 -10.81
CA ILE A 71 6.58 7.47 -10.36
C ILE A 71 7.62 7.00 -11.40
N TYR A 72 7.32 5.95 -12.15
CA TYR A 72 8.20 5.38 -13.17
C TYR A 72 7.86 5.87 -14.59
N GLU A 73 6.99 6.86 -14.75
CA GLU A 73 6.64 7.41 -16.07
C GLU A 73 7.69 8.38 -16.59
N THR A 74 7.74 8.50 -17.91
CA THR A 74 8.54 9.48 -18.64
C THR A 74 7.62 10.55 -19.25
N PRO A 75 8.14 11.70 -19.71
CA PRO A 75 7.32 12.72 -20.36
C PRO A 75 6.52 12.21 -21.56
N ALA A 76 7.01 11.18 -22.26
CA ALA A 76 6.31 10.56 -23.38
C ALA A 76 5.18 9.61 -22.95
N SER A 77 5.20 9.12 -21.71
CA SER A 77 4.26 8.11 -21.17
C SER A 77 3.45 8.63 -19.99
N PHE A 78 3.35 9.95 -19.80
CA PHE A 78 2.54 10.54 -18.74
C PHE A 78 1.08 10.12 -18.85
N GLY A 79 0.54 9.63 -17.73
CA GLY A 79 -0.84 9.14 -17.65
C GLY A 79 -1.04 7.71 -18.14
N ALA A 80 0.02 7.01 -18.57
CA ALA A 80 -0.06 5.61 -18.97
C ALA A 80 -0.58 4.72 -17.83
N SER A 81 -0.13 4.95 -16.59
CA SER A 81 -0.59 4.18 -15.42
C SER A 81 -2.09 4.31 -15.19
N HIS A 82 -2.63 5.53 -15.33
CA HIS A 82 -4.06 5.77 -15.19
C HIS A 82 -4.87 5.15 -16.33
N LEU A 83 -4.33 5.22 -17.55
CA LEU A 83 -4.95 4.57 -18.69
C LEU A 83 -4.95 3.05 -18.55
N LEU A 84 -3.83 2.46 -18.11
CA LEU A 84 -3.71 1.02 -17.91
C LEU A 84 -4.69 0.49 -16.85
N GLU A 85 -4.91 1.24 -15.77
CA GLU A 85 -5.93 0.93 -14.76
C GLU A 85 -7.33 0.80 -15.39
N ARG A 86 -7.71 1.74 -16.26
CA ARG A 86 -9.01 1.73 -16.96
C ARG A 86 -9.13 0.62 -18.01
N MET A 87 -7.99 0.11 -18.49
CA MET A 87 -7.91 -0.90 -19.55
C MET A 87 -7.66 -2.31 -19.03
N ALA A 88 -7.47 -2.51 -17.72
CA ALA A 88 -7.04 -3.77 -17.12
C ALA A 88 -7.90 -5.00 -17.48
N PHE A 89 -9.21 -4.81 -17.70
CA PHE A 89 -10.17 -5.89 -18.01
C PHE A 89 -10.91 -5.70 -19.34
N LYS A 90 -10.29 -5.01 -20.30
CA LYS A 90 -10.80 -4.91 -21.68
C LYS A 90 -10.51 -6.21 -22.47
N SER A 91 -10.58 -6.16 -23.80
CA SER A 91 -10.18 -7.28 -24.66
C SER A 91 -8.70 -7.65 -24.48
N THR A 92 -8.42 -8.95 -24.54
CA THR A 92 -7.07 -9.53 -24.64
C THR A 92 -6.88 -10.17 -26.01
N THR A 93 -5.68 -10.68 -26.31
CA THR A 93 -5.41 -11.38 -27.58
C THR A 93 -6.24 -12.65 -27.76
N ASN A 94 -6.62 -13.31 -26.67
CA ASN A 94 -7.37 -14.57 -26.69
C ASN A 94 -8.88 -14.37 -26.48
N ARG A 95 -9.30 -13.31 -25.79
CA ARG A 95 -10.71 -13.05 -25.47
C ARG A 95 -11.14 -11.63 -25.79
N SER A 96 -12.29 -11.50 -26.47
CA SER A 96 -12.91 -10.20 -26.78
C SER A 96 -13.54 -9.57 -25.53
N HIS A 97 -13.83 -8.27 -25.59
CA HIS A 97 -14.43 -7.50 -24.49
C HIS A 97 -15.73 -8.12 -23.98
N LEU A 98 -16.63 -8.51 -24.90
CA LEU A 98 -17.89 -9.17 -24.55
C LEU A 98 -17.67 -10.47 -23.77
N GLY A 99 -16.60 -11.21 -24.08
CA GLY A 99 -16.23 -12.43 -23.35
C GLY A 99 -15.65 -12.18 -21.97
N MET A 100 -15.30 -10.94 -21.61
CA MET A 100 -14.82 -10.56 -20.28
C MET A 100 -15.93 -9.98 -19.41
N ASP A 101 -16.87 -9.24 -19.98
CA ASP A 101 -17.96 -8.58 -19.23
C ASP A 101 -19.11 -9.53 -18.86
N CYS A 102 -19.34 -10.58 -19.66
CA CYS A 102 -20.51 -11.46 -19.51
C CYS A 102 -20.30 -12.63 -18.52
N ALA A 103 -19.44 -12.48 -17.52
CA ALA A 103 -19.16 -13.50 -16.51
C ALA A 103 -20.07 -13.38 -15.27
#